data_AF-A0A098G1Y5-F1
#
_entry.id   AF-A0A098G1Y5-F1
#
_cell.length_a   1.000
_cell.length_b   1.000
_cell.length_c   1.000
_cell.angle_alpha   90.00
_cell.angle_beta   90.00
_cell.angle_gamma   90.00
#
_symmetry.space_group_name_H-M   'P 1'
#
loop_
_entity.id
_entity.type
_entity.pdbx_description
1 polymer ?
#
loop_
_entity_poly.entity_id
_entity_poly.type
_entity_poly.pdbx_seq_one_letter_code
_entity_poly.pdbx_strand_id
1 'polypeptide(L)'
;MQQKFDNKDTVNMDIDEDEMDYSSEDEGTSNTDSDDEVTWELLETYRNKQKMFMPYKIVENDNEDELIAVVDVKFYTAEELQRWHSSHEIIKPGNKVAQVKYWHSSNSNNGLIYLHQPNSAVFENVPSFADKKFWIESAVAGGRMYRLLLGKPQPKMHASFNGEEFYRVSKNIPNFTMWEFFERKYTNKKLQTGFIKGKPIVGLTSIFLIANFLADIDNNSENFGLAELDDVLHAVKIDPECCFSTPFYYNNYNRVLQGIKNLKSNVPHQLFNEQELFETLEILISTPLEDFKTIIDNTFSAEYAKEKNIYLNQLQIRQGIFKQAALSLEGFQEFYQERQLLKTQREEEQYQRYIQLVQNYAVEEPQQRERQEHLEHLIMDIEVEPSLRATNPYGFYNQRQSQEQDPMFVSSVNGFSNC
;
A
#
# COMPACT_ATOMS: atom_id res chain seq x y z
N MET A 1 -31.96 33.68 6.15
CA MET A 1 -32.12 32.27 6.54
C MET A 1 -31.05 31.48 5.81
N GLN A 2 -30.05 31.01 6.55
CA GLN A 2 -28.85 30.40 5.98
C GLN A 2 -28.82 28.97 6.52
N GLN A 3 -29.29 28.02 5.71
CA GLN A 3 -29.24 26.60 6.05
C GLN A 3 -27.83 26.09 5.76
N LYS A 4 -27.12 25.72 6.82
CA LYS A 4 -25.94 24.86 6.74
C LYS A 4 -26.44 23.43 6.56
N PHE A 5 -26.00 22.78 5.49
CA PHE A 5 -26.05 21.33 5.38
C PHE A 5 -24.65 20.80 5.67
N ASP A 6 -24.49 20.23 6.86
CA ASP A 6 -23.43 19.29 7.16
C ASP A 6 -23.92 17.91 6.72
N ASN A 7 -23.27 17.31 5.72
CA ASN A 7 -23.39 15.89 5.45
C ASN A 7 -21.98 15.33 5.24
N LYS A 8 -21.49 14.62 6.26
CA LYS A 8 -20.37 13.69 6.17
C LYS A 8 -20.94 12.30 6.35
N ASP A 9 -21.23 11.63 5.24
CA ASP A 9 -21.40 10.18 5.20
C ASP A 9 -20.56 9.67 4.02
N THR A 10 -19.31 9.31 4.32
CA THR A 10 -18.47 8.49 3.44
C THR A 10 -18.90 7.04 3.61
N VAL A 11 -19.65 6.52 2.65
CA VAL A 11 -19.92 5.09 2.49
C VAL A 11 -18.73 4.47 1.77
N ASN A 12 -17.96 3.66 2.48
CA ASN A 12 -17.03 2.70 1.85
C ASN A 12 -17.88 1.61 1.21
N MET A 13 -17.89 1.56 -0.13
CA MET A 13 -18.35 0.39 -0.87
C MET A 13 -17.13 -0.47 -1.17
N ASP A 14 -16.98 -1.53 -0.38
CA ASP A 14 -16.17 -2.68 -0.75
C ASP A 14 -16.84 -3.36 -1.95
N ILE A 15 -16.12 -3.40 -3.07
CA ILE A 15 -16.51 -4.17 -4.25
C ILE A 15 -15.74 -5.49 -4.16
N ASP A 16 -16.47 -6.54 -3.83
CA ASP A 16 -16.07 -7.93 -4.04
C ASP A 16 -16.06 -8.21 -5.54
N GLU A 17 -14.94 -8.69 -6.08
CA GLU A 17 -14.88 -9.32 -7.40
C GLU A 17 -14.37 -10.76 -7.27
N ASP A 18 -15.37 -11.64 -7.24
CA ASP A 18 -15.49 -12.95 -7.87
C ASP A 18 -14.27 -13.87 -8.06
N GLU A 19 -14.45 -15.03 -7.42
CA GLU A 19 -13.84 -16.33 -7.68
C GLU A 19 -13.97 -16.74 -9.16
N MET A 20 -12.85 -17.11 -9.78
CA MET A 20 -12.84 -17.89 -11.03
C MET A 20 -12.04 -19.17 -10.80
N ASP A 21 -12.82 -20.24 -10.69
CA ASP A 21 -12.44 -21.63 -10.59
C ASP A 21 -11.92 -22.13 -11.96
N TYR A 22 -10.68 -22.64 -12.01
CA TYR A 22 -10.19 -23.43 -13.15
C TYR A 22 -9.34 -24.60 -12.64
N SER A 23 -9.96 -25.77 -12.64
CA SER A 23 -9.28 -27.07 -12.59
C SER A 23 -8.79 -27.47 -13.99
N SER A 24 -7.54 -27.90 -14.12
CA SER A 24 -7.19 -29.30 -14.44
C SER A 24 -5.73 -29.42 -14.89
N GLU A 25 -5.19 -30.57 -14.52
CA GLU A 25 -3.83 -31.08 -14.62
C GLU A 25 -3.34 -31.19 -16.07
N ASP A 26 -2.04 -30.95 -16.31
CA ASP A 26 -1.28 -31.85 -17.17
C ASP A 26 0.23 -31.83 -16.83
N GLU A 27 0.79 -33.03 -16.74
CA GLU A 27 2.19 -33.33 -16.41
C GLU A 27 3.12 -33.11 -17.61
N GLY A 28 4.41 -32.79 -17.39
CA GLY A 28 5.40 -33.01 -18.44
C GLY A 28 6.75 -32.31 -18.35
N THR A 29 7.69 -32.94 -17.62
CA THR A 29 9.13 -33.08 -17.95
C THR A 29 10.09 -31.87 -17.95
N SER A 30 10.94 -31.88 -16.90
CA SER A 30 12.41 -31.75 -16.91
C SER A 30 13.10 -30.67 -17.76
N ASN A 31 13.68 -29.68 -17.07
CA ASN A 31 15.05 -29.21 -17.31
C ASN A 31 15.55 -28.52 -16.03
N THR A 32 15.98 -29.35 -15.07
CA THR A 32 16.84 -28.93 -13.95
C THR A 32 18.25 -28.71 -14.52
N ASP A 33 18.77 -27.49 -14.39
CA ASP A 33 20.20 -27.17 -14.19
C ASP A 33 20.51 -25.67 -14.40
N SER A 34 19.53 -24.80 -14.72
CA SER A 34 19.77 -23.35 -14.85
C SER A 34 19.22 -22.47 -13.73
N ASP A 35 18.25 -22.96 -12.94
CA ASP A 35 17.58 -22.13 -11.92
C ASP A 35 18.35 -22.08 -10.61
N ASP A 36 19.10 -23.13 -10.28
CA ASP A 36 19.93 -23.16 -9.07
C ASP A 36 21.10 -22.17 -9.17
N GLU A 37 21.71 -22.01 -10.35
CA GLU A 37 22.85 -21.09 -10.55
C GLU A 37 22.43 -19.62 -10.42
N VAL A 38 21.23 -19.27 -10.93
CA VAL A 38 20.62 -17.93 -10.76
C VAL A 38 20.26 -17.67 -9.30
N THR A 39 19.76 -18.69 -8.58
CA THR A 39 19.41 -18.58 -7.17
C THR A 39 20.67 -18.41 -6.29
N TRP A 40 21.76 -19.11 -6.63
CA TRP A 40 23.06 -18.98 -5.96
C TRP A 40 23.74 -17.63 -6.21
N GLU A 41 23.67 -17.08 -7.43
CA GLU A 41 24.26 -15.78 -7.76
C GLU A 41 23.49 -14.62 -7.10
N LEU A 42 22.16 -14.73 -6.98
CA LEU A 42 21.34 -13.84 -6.13
C LEU A 42 21.76 -13.97 -4.66
N LEU A 43 21.85 -15.18 -4.11
CA LEU A 43 22.24 -15.47 -2.72
C LEU A 43 23.65 -14.99 -2.34
N GLU A 44 24.65 -15.13 -3.22
CA GLU A 44 26.01 -14.61 -2.98
C GLU A 44 26.05 -13.08 -3.01
N THR A 45 25.25 -12.46 -3.90
CA THR A 45 25.11 -11.01 -3.92
C THR A 45 24.43 -10.49 -2.64
N TYR A 46 23.51 -11.27 -2.07
CA TYR A 46 22.86 -10.98 -0.79
C TYR A 46 23.78 -11.22 0.43
N ARG A 47 24.62 -12.26 0.41
CA ARG A 47 25.56 -12.57 1.51
C ARG A 47 26.69 -11.57 1.65
N ASN A 48 27.21 -11.05 0.54
CA ASN A 48 28.34 -10.11 0.56
C ASN A 48 27.93 -8.68 0.98
N LYS A 49 26.62 -8.36 0.97
CA LYS A 49 26.04 -7.15 1.58
C LYS A 49 25.33 -7.54 2.88
N GLN A 50 26.07 -7.59 3.97
CA GLN A 50 25.71 -7.95 5.36
C GLN A 50 24.51 -7.19 5.99
N LYS A 51 23.56 -6.62 5.24
CA LYS A 51 22.68 -5.53 5.70
C LYS A 51 21.16 -5.66 5.48
N MET A 52 20.60 -6.64 4.76
CA MET A 52 19.21 -6.42 4.26
C MET A 52 18.20 -7.56 4.30
N PHE A 53 18.52 -8.75 4.82
CA PHE A 53 17.56 -9.85 4.83
C PHE A 53 17.56 -10.60 6.16
N MET A 54 16.57 -10.33 6.98
CA MET A 54 16.16 -11.23 8.05
C MET A 54 14.71 -11.58 7.76
N PRO A 55 14.35 -12.84 7.43
CA PRO A 55 12.96 -13.18 7.31
C PRO A 55 12.36 -13.25 8.72
N TYR A 56 11.12 -12.79 8.85
CA TYR A 56 10.42 -12.76 10.12
C TYR A 56 9.13 -13.54 10.03
N LYS A 57 8.77 -14.21 11.11
CA LYS A 57 7.41 -14.72 11.28
C LYS A 57 6.53 -13.59 11.80
N ILE A 58 5.56 -13.18 11.01
CA ILE A 58 4.53 -12.23 11.44
C ILE A 58 3.26 -13.01 11.74
N VAL A 59 2.66 -12.68 12.89
CA VAL A 59 1.26 -13.04 13.16
C VAL A 59 0.46 -11.80 12.76
N GLU A 60 -0.23 -11.86 11.63
CA GLU A 60 -1.23 -10.85 11.28
C GLU A 60 -2.54 -11.25 11.95
N ASN A 61 -3.30 -10.29 12.46
CA ASN A 61 -4.72 -10.51 12.74
C ASN A 61 -5.49 -10.38 11.42
N ASP A 62 -6.77 -10.77 11.38
CA ASP A 62 -7.61 -10.63 10.18
C ASP A 62 -7.76 -9.17 9.69
N ASN A 63 -7.33 -8.19 10.48
CA ASN A 63 -7.14 -6.80 10.08
C ASN A 63 -5.72 -6.61 9.50
N GLU A 64 -5.60 -6.39 8.19
CA GLU A 64 -4.33 -6.27 7.43
C GLU A 64 -3.32 -5.20 7.93
N ASP A 65 -3.69 -4.38 8.92
CA ASP A 65 -2.93 -3.21 9.36
C ASP A 65 -2.20 -3.40 10.71
N GLU A 66 -2.44 -4.49 11.45
CA GLU A 66 -1.79 -4.75 12.74
C GLU A 66 -0.71 -5.84 12.64
N LEU A 67 0.55 -5.43 12.73
CA LEU A 67 1.72 -6.31 12.79
C LEU A 67 2.01 -6.67 14.26
N ILE A 68 1.74 -7.91 14.67
CA ILE A 68 1.69 -8.28 16.10
C ILE A 68 3.08 -8.57 16.70
N ALA A 69 4.03 -9.10 15.93
CA ALA A 69 5.38 -9.39 16.42
C ALA A 69 6.37 -9.60 15.28
N VAL A 70 7.62 -9.20 15.52
CA VAL A 70 8.77 -9.47 14.66
C VAL A 70 9.70 -10.42 15.43
N VAL A 71 9.69 -11.70 15.07
CA VAL A 71 10.60 -12.69 15.64
C VAL A 71 11.78 -12.86 14.70
N ASP A 72 12.94 -12.37 15.12
CA ASP A 72 14.20 -12.51 14.41
C ASP A 72 14.52 -13.98 14.12
N VAL A 73 14.45 -14.38 12.85
CA VAL A 73 14.89 -15.72 12.43
C VAL A 73 16.34 -15.61 11.96
N LYS A 74 17.26 -15.81 12.90
CA LYS A 74 18.68 -15.91 12.59
C LYS A 74 18.94 -17.27 11.92
N PHE A 75 19.33 -17.25 10.64
CA PHE A 75 19.93 -18.41 9.98
C PHE A 75 21.44 -18.29 10.12
N TYR A 76 22.06 -19.25 10.77
CA TYR A 76 23.49 -19.28 11.00
C TYR A 76 24.22 -19.98 9.84
N THR A 77 23.50 -20.68 8.95
CA THR A 77 24.05 -21.40 7.79
C THR A 77 23.18 -21.29 6.54
N ALA A 78 23.79 -21.52 5.36
CA ALA A 78 23.05 -21.61 4.10
C ALA A 78 22.07 -22.80 4.10
N GLU A 79 22.46 -23.90 4.74
CA GLU A 79 21.64 -25.10 4.85
C GLU A 79 20.42 -24.89 5.75
N GLU A 80 20.48 -24.05 6.77
CA GLU A 80 19.32 -23.65 7.57
C GLU A 80 18.34 -22.79 6.78
N LEU A 81 18.85 -21.84 5.98
CA LEU A 81 18.02 -21.02 5.10
C LEU A 81 17.37 -21.88 4.00
N GLN A 82 18.15 -22.79 3.39
CA GLN A 82 17.66 -23.71 2.36
C GLN A 82 16.66 -24.72 2.94
N ARG A 83 16.93 -25.31 4.11
CA ARG A 83 15.95 -26.15 4.83
C ARG A 83 14.66 -25.40 5.13
N TRP A 84 14.75 -24.14 5.54
CA TRP A 84 13.58 -23.32 5.82
C TRP A 84 12.78 -23.00 4.54
N HIS A 85 13.46 -22.70 3.42
CA HIS A 85 12.82 -22.57 2.11
C HIS A 85 12.25 -23.90 1.60
N SER A 86 12.83 -25.06 1.97
CA SER A 86 12.30 -26.37 1.61
C SER A 86 11.19 -26.84 2.57
N SER A 87 11.15 -26.34 3.80
CA SER A 87 10.21 -26.76 4.85
C SER A 87 8.94 -25.90 4.89
N HIS A 88 8.40 -25.50 3.73
CA HIS A 88 7.09 -24.82 3.63
C HIS A 88 5.91 -25.65 4.18
N GLU A 89 6.15 -26.75 4.90
CA GLU A 89 5.17 -27.33 5.81
C GLU A 89 4.93 -26.40 7.00
N ILE A 90 3.94 -25.52 6.81
CA ILE A 90 2.87 -25.22 7.76
C ILE A 90 3.18 -25.72 9.17
N ILE A 91 3.92 -24.94 9.95
CA ILE A 91 3.97 -25.16 11.40
C ILE A 91 2.55 -24.88 11.89
N LYS A 92 1.80 -25.93 12.26
CA LYS A 92 0.48 -25.84 12.91
C LYS A 92 0.65 -25.81 14.44
N PRO A 93 0.76 -24.64 15.10
CA PRO A 93 0.41 -24.55 16.51
C PRO A 93 -1.08 -24.22 16.59
N GLY A 94 -1.92 -25.23 16.81
CA GLY A 94 -3.34 -25.03 17.14
C GLY A 94 -4.16 -24.22 16.12
N ASN A 95 -4.60 -24.87 15.04
CA ASN A 95 -5.70 -24.46 14.14
C ASN A 95 -5.68 -23.06 13.48
N LYS A 96 -4.63 -22.23 13.61
CA LYS A 96 -4.44 -21.05 12.75
C LYS A 96 -3.19 -21.22 11.90
N VAL A 97 -3.38 -21.35 10.58
CA VAL A 97 -2.29 -21.39 9.60
C VAL A 97 -1.69 -19.99 9.55
N ALA A 98 -0.59 -19.77 10.28
CA ALA A 98 0.18 -18.55 10.13
C ALA A 98 0.92 -18.63 8.78
N GLN A 99 0.43 -17.90 7.76
CA GLN A 99 1.18 -17.74 6.52
C GLN A 99 2.48 -17.01 6.84
N VAL A 100 3.61 -17.67 6.55
CA VAL A 100 4.93 -17.06 6.68
C VAL A 100 5.12 -16.11 5.49
N LYS A 101 4.96 -14.81 5.74
CA LYS A 101 5.20 -13.78 4.72
C LYS A 101 6.66 -13.32 4.79
N TYR A 102 7.27 -13.09 3.63
CA TYR A 102 8.64 -12.60 3.50
C TYR A 102 8.69 -11.09 3.66
N TRP A 103 9.61 -10.63 4.51
CA TRP A 103 9.84 -9.21 4.76
C TRP A 103 11.33 -8.91 4.80
N HIS A 104 11.71 -7.72 4.34
CA HIS A 104 13.07 -7.19 4.38
C HIS A 104 13.20 -6.25 5.57
N SER A 105 14.34 -6.24 6.27
CA SER A 105 14.58 -5.31 7.38
C SER A 105 15.91 -4.59 7.29
N SER A 106 15.95 -3.41 7.89
CA SER A 106 17.18 -2.64 8.10
C SER A 106 17.04 -1.78 9.36
N ASN A 107 18.13 -1.65 10.10
CA ASN A 107 18.28 -0.73 11.24
C ASN A 107 19.30 0.39 10.93
N SER A 108 19.79 0.46 9.69
CA SER A 108 20.82 1.40 9.27
C SER A 108 20.25 2.79 9.04
N ASN A 109 20.97 3.80 9.54
CA ASN A 109 20.79 5.21 9.19
C ASN A 109 22.11 5.85 8.71
N ASN A 110 23.07 5.03 8.28
CA ASN A 110 24.41 5.49 7.90
C ASN A 110 24.39 6.42 6.68
N GLY A 111 23.53 6.16 5.69
CA GLY A 111 23.38 7.00 4.50
C GLY A 111 22.94 8.42 4.88
N LEU A 112 21.90 8.52 5.71
CA LEU A 112 21.43 9.78 6.29
C LEU A 112 22.54 10.52 7.06
N ILE A 113 23.22 9.84 8.00
CA ILE A 113 24.29 10.47 8.79
C ILE A 113 25.35 11.09 7.88
N TYR A 114 25.83 10.31 6.91
CA TYR A 114 26.89 10.74 5.99
C TYR A 114 26.47 11.96 5.16
N LEU A 115 25.25 11.95 4.63
CA LEU A 115 24.76 12.99 3.73
C LEU A 115 24.36 14.29 4.47
N HIS A 116 24.12 14.21 5.78
CA HIS A 116 23.56 15.31 6.55
C HIS A 116 24.49 15.99 7.56
N GLN A 117 25.60 15.34 7.94
CA GLN A 117 26.60 15.95 8.83
C GLN A 117 26.97 17.41 8.49
N PRO A 118 27.09 17.81 7.21
CA PRO A 118 27.46 19.19 6.87
C PRO A 118 26.39 20.25 7.18
N ASN A 119 25.12 19.86 7.39
CA ASN A 119 23.98 20.78 7.46
C ASN A 119 23.29 20.80 8.84
N SER A 120 23.97 20.37 9.90
CA SER A 120 23.41 20.22 11.26
C SER A 120 22.66 21.46 11.78
N ALA A 121 23.06 22.68 11.39
CA ALA A 121 22.40 23.92 11.78
C ALA A 121 20.94 24.04 11.26
N VAL A 122 20.60 23.39 10.15
CA VAL A 122 19.22 23.38 9.63
C VAL A 122 18.33 22.39 10.39
N PHE A 123 18.96 21.46 11.12
CA PHE A 123 18.30 20.42 11.91
C PHE A 123 18.11 20.80 13.37
N GLU A 124 18.25 22.07 13.78
CA GLU A 124 18.03 22.46 15.19
C GLU A 124 16.65 22.06 15.73
N ASN A 125 15.66 21.88 14.85
CA ASN A 125 14.31 21.43 15.19
C ASN A 125 14.00 19.98 14.76
N VAL A 126 15.00 19.22 14.36
CA VAL A 126 14.87 17.81 13.95
C VAL A 126 15.70 16.96 14.91
N PRO A 127 15.21 15.78 15.32
CA PRO A 127 15.95 14.88 16.19
C PRO A 127 17.35 14.57 15.65
N SER A 128 18.29 14.46 16.59
CA SER A 128 19.66 14.03 16.31
C SER A 128 19.67 12.70 15.56
N PHE A 129 20.68 12.47 14.71
CA PHE A 129 20.89 11.16 14.09
C PHE A 129 21.18 10.02 15.08
N ALA A 130 21.45 10.35 16.34
CA ALA A 130 21.50 9.38 17.43
C ALA A 130 20.12 8.80 17.78
N ASP A 131 19.03 9.52 17.45
CA ASP A 131 17.66 9.04 17.62
C ASP A 131 17.27 8.11 16.47
N LYS A 132 17.75 6.87 16.54
CA LYS A 132 17.50 5.86 15.51
C LYS A 132 16.01 5.61 15.28
N LYS A 133 15.20 5.65 16.34
CA LYS A 133 13.77 5.40 16.27
C LYS A 133 13.09 6.43 15.37
N PHE A 134 13.36 7.71 15.60
CA PHE A 134 12.82 8.79 14.76
C PHE A 134 13.16 8.59 13.27
N TRP A 135 14.42 8.30 12.94
CA TRP A 135 14.86 8.16 11.55
C TRP A 135 14.31 6.91 10.87
N ILE A 136 14.10 5.83 11.62
CA ILE A 136 13.42 4.63 11.10
C ILE A 136 11.96 4.91 10.82
N GLU A 137 11.24 5.54 11.75
CA GLU A 137 9.84 5.96 11.54
C GLU A 137 9.72 6.93 10.35
N SER A 138 10.70 7.84 10.20
CA SER A 138 10.79 8.76 9.06
C SER A 138 10.96 8.02 7.73
N ALA A 139 11.88 7.05 7.65
CA ALA A 139 12.05 6.22 6.46
C ALA A 139 10.77 5.45 6.11
N VAL A 140 10.11 4.85 7.12
CA VAL A 140 8.84 4.13 6.93
C VAL A 140 7.74 5.07 6.43
N ALA A 141 7.65 6.29 6.96
CA ALA A 141 6.69 7.29 6.49
C ALA A 141 6.96 7.65 5.01
N GLY A 142 8.23 7.82 4.62
CA GLY A 142 8.62 8.05 3.24
C GLY A 142 8.21 6.91 2.32
N GLY A 143 8.46 5.66 2.72
CA GLY A 143 8.01 4.47 1.99
C GLY A 143 6.50 4.35 1.84
N ARG A 144 5.75 4.67 2.91
CA ARG A 144 4.28 4.72 2.87
C ARG A 144 3.78 5.84 1.94
N MET A 145 4.47 6.98 1.86
CA MET A 145 4.15 8.06 0.91
C MET A 145 4.45 7.67 -0.54
N TYR A 146 5.56 6.97 -0.82
CA TYR A 146 5.77 6.39 -2.14
C TYR A 146 4.62 5.47 -2.54
N ARG A 147 4.17 4.60 -1.63
CA ARG A 147 3.03 3.72 -1.88
C ARG A 147 1.70 4.48 -2.08
N LEU A 148 1.45 5.53 -1.31
CA LEU A 148 0.27 6.40 -1.52
C LEU A 148 0.28 7.01 -2.92
N LEU A 149 1.44 7.51 -3.36
CA LEU A 149 1.56 8.30 -4.59
C LEU A 149 1.74 7.46 -5.86
N LEU A 150 2.34 6.27 -5.75
CA LEU A 150 2.60 5.36 -6.89
C LEU A 150 1.66 4.15 -6.92
N GLY A 151 0.94 3.87 -5.82
CA GLY A 151 0.10 2.69 -5.70
C GLY A 151 0.88 1.37 -5.63
N LYS A 152 0.25 0.29 -6.08
CA LYS A 152 0.92 -1.00 -6.27
C LYS A 152 1.84 -0.92 -7.51
N PRO A 153 3.03 -1.56 -7.51
CA PRO A 153 3.48 -2.58 -6.55
C PRO A 153 4.45 -2.08 -5.45
N GLN A 154 4.42 -0.80 -5.07
CA GLN A 154 5.32 -0.30 -4.00
C GLN A 154 5.17 -1.09 -2.69
N PRO A 155 6.25 -1.35 -1.95
CA PRO A 155 6.19 -2.20 -0.75
C PRO A 155 5.34 -1.58 0.36
N LYS A 156 4.61 -2.42 1.12
CA LYS A 156 4.06 -2.02 2.42
C LYS A 156 5.23 -1.90 3.40
N MET A 157 5.33 -0.78 4.13
CA MET A 157 6.45 -0.47 5.04
C MET A 157 5.93 -0.27 6.47
N HIS A 158 6.65 -0.80 7.44
CA HIS A 158 6.29 -0.77 8.86
C HIS A 158 7.53 -0.50 9.73
N ALA A 159 7.36 0.25 10.80
CA ALA A 159 8.37 0.32 11.86
C ALA A 159 8.13 -0.83 12.84
N SER A 160 9.19 -1.44 13.36
CA SER A 160 9.09 -2.50 14.35
C SER A 160 10.18 -2.37 15.42
N PHE A 161 9.95 -3.00 16.57
CA PHE A 161 10.86 -3.03 17.71
C PHE A 161 10.92 -4.44 18.26
N ASN A 162 12.13 -5.00 18.41
CA ASN A 162 12.31 -6.35 18.93
C ASN A 162 12.60 -6.42 20.44
N GLY A 163 12.53 -5.28 21.15
CA GLY A 163 12.93 -5.17 22.56
C GLY A 163 14.30 -4.53 22.77
N GLU A 164 15.17 -4.57 21.76
CA GLU A 164 16.54 -4.03 21.82
C GLU A 164 16.77 -2.94 20.77
N GLU A 165 16.31 -3.18 19.54
CA GLU A 165 16.52 -2.31 18.40
C GLU A 165 15.23 -2.05 17.63
N PHE A 166 15.20 -0.88 16.99
CA PHE A 166 14.17 -0.51 16.02
C PHE A 166 14.60 -0.93 14.62
N TYR A 167 13.62 -1.31 13.81
CA TYR A 167 13.81 -1.75 12.42
C TYR A 167 12.77 -1.09 11.53
N ARG A 168 13.16 -0.75 10.30
CA ARG A 168 12.21 -0.64 9.19
C ARG A 168 12.00 -2.03 8.62
N VAL A 169 10.75 -2.36 8.31
CA VAL A 169 10.37 -3.64 7.73
C VAL A 169 9.55 -3.39 6.47
N SER A 170 9.91 -4.04 5.36
CA SER A 170 9.29 -3.92 4.04
C SER A 170 8.71 -5.25 3.60
N LYS A 171 7.44 -5.29 3.19
CA LYS A 171 6.83 -6.48 2.62
C LYS A 171 7.52 -6.84 1.31
N ASN A 172 7.82 -8.13 1.12
CA ASN A 172 8.42 -8.60 -0.13
C ASN A 172 7.52 -8.31 -1.33
N ILE A 173 8.14 -7.98 -2.46
CA ILE A 173 7.49 -7.69 -3.73
C ILE A 173 7.76 -8.87 -4.66
N PRO A 174 6.74 -9.63 -5.08
CA PRO A 174 6.91 -10.74 -6.01
C PRO A 174 7.59 -10.28 -7.30
N ASN A 175 8.44 -11.12 -7.88
CA ASN A 175 9.11 -10.89 -9.16
C ASN A 175 9.89 -9.56 -9.25
N PHE A 176 10.35 -9.04 -8.11
CA PHE A 176 11.15 -7.83 -8.06
C PHE A 176 12.61 -8.09 -8.48
N THR A 177 13.13 -7.25 -9.36
CA THR A 177 14.53 -7.23 -9.80
C THR A 177 15.11 -5.84 -9.58
N MET A 178 16.21 -5.72 -8.82
CA MET A 178 16.90 -4.44 -8.63
C MET A 178 17.41 -3.85 -9.94
N TRP A 179 17.38 -2.52 -10.04
CA TRP A 179 17.76 -1.80 -11.26
C TRP A 179 19.21 -2.07 -11.64
N GLU A 180 20.13 -2.15 -10.68
CA GLU A 180 21.53 -2.49 -10.94
C GLU A 180 21.70 -3.81 -11.73
N PHE A 181 20.94 -4.84 -11.39
CA PHE A 181 20.98 -6.12 -12.10
C PHE A 181 20.29 -6.04 -13.46
N PHE A 182 19.18 -5.30 -13.52
CA PHE A 182 18.50 -5.03 -14.77
C PHE A 182 19.43 -4.33 -15.77
N GLU A 183 20.11 -3.26 -15.35
CA GLU A 183 21.00 -2.45 -16.18
C GLU A 183 22.15 -3.27 -16.77
N ARG A 184 22.76 -4.15 -15.96
CA ARG A 184 23.81 -5.08 -16.42
C ARG A 184 23.31 -6.02 -17.52
N LYS A 185 22.07 -6.51 -17.41
CA LYS A 185 21.44 -7.39 -18.43
C LYS A 185 20.96 -6.59 -19.65
N TYR A 186 20.40 -5.40 -19.45
CA TYR A 186 19.83 -4.54 -20.49
C TYR A 186 20.91 -4.02 -21.45
N THR A 187 22.06 -3.62 -20.91
CA THR A 187 23.21 -3.15 -21.69
C THR A 187 23.88 -4.28 -22.49
N ASN A 188 23.78 -5.52 -22.02
CA ASN A 188 24.29 -6.69 -22.71
C ASN A 188 23.23 -7.26 -23.69
N LYS A 189 23.19 -6.73 -24.92
CA LYS A 189 22.22 -7.08 -25.98
C LYS A 189 21.99 -8.58 -26.22
N LYS A 190 22.92 -9.46 -25.81
CA LYS A 190 22.79 -10.93 -25.92
C LYS A 190 21.90 -11.58 -24.85
N LEU A 191 21.65 -10.93 -23.72
CA LEU A 191 20.86 -11.46 -22.60
C LEU A 191 19.38 -11.02 -22.61
N GLN A 192 18.93 -10.33 -23.67
CA GLN A 192 17.54 -9.89 -23.86
C GLN A 192 16.54 -11.04 -24.11
N THR A 193 16.94 -12.30 -23.97
CA THR A 193 16.20 -13.47 -24.48
C THR A 193 15.37 -14.24 -23.45
N GLY A 194 15.45 -13.95 -22.15
CA GLY A 194 14.80 -14.79 -21.11
C GLY A 194 13.64 -14.15 -20.36
N PHE A 195 13.85 -12.97 -19.75
CA PHE A 195 12.93 -12.44 -18.71
C PHE A 195 12.27 -11.09 -19.03
N ILE A 196 12.75 -10.37 -20.06
CA ILE A 196 12.47 -8.92 -20.22
C ILE A 196 12.21 -8.58 -21.69
N LYS A 197 11.63 -9.51 -22.44
CA LYS A 197 11.49 -9.31 -23.88
C LYS A 197 10.18 -8.62 -24.20
N GLY A 198 10.25 -7.29 -24.31
CA GLY A 198 9.21 -6.46 -24.94
C GLY A 198 8.14 -5.88 -24.03
N LYS A 199 8.19 -6.13 -22.71
CA LYS A 199 7.27 -5.47 -21.78
C LYS A 199 7.63 -3.98 -21.62
N PRO A 200 6.66 -3.06 -21.69
CA PRO A 200 6.91 -1.65 -21.43
C PRO A 200 7.30 -1.45 -19.97
N ILE A 201 8.26 -0.55 -19.74
CA ILE A 201 8.65 -0.11 -18.39
C ILE A 201 7.88 1.16 -18.08
N VAL A 202 7.25 1.22 -16.91
CA VAL A 202 6.44 2.35 -16.45
C VAL A 202 6.82 2.75 -15.04
N GLY A 203 6.63 4.02 -14.66
CA GLY A 203 6.78 4.48 -13.27
C GLY A 203 8.18 4.99 -12.90
N LEU A 204 9.17 4.90 -13.79
CA LEU A 204 10.53 5.42 -13.53
C LEU A 204 10.54 6.95 -13.42
N THR A 205 9.79 7.65 -14.27
CA THR A 205 9.69 9.11 -14.18
C THR A 205 9.00 9.52 -12.89
N SER A 206 7.95 8.80 -12.49
CA SER A 206 7.22 8.99 -11.26
C SER A 206 8.11 8.81 -10.03
N ILE A 207 8.92 7.74 -9.96
CA ILE A 207 9.85 7.51 -8.84
C ILE A 207 10.78 8.70 -8.66
N PHE A 208 11.43 9.16 -9.73
CA PHE A 208 12.41 10.24 -9.62
C PHE A 208 11.75 11.59 -9.32
N LEU A 209 10.53 11.83 -9.81
CA LEU A 209 9.74 13.00 -9.45
C LEU A 209 9.35 12.97 -7.96
N ILE A 210 8.85 11.84 -7.46
CA ILE A 210 8.45 11.70 -6.06
C ILE A 210 9.66 11.74 -5.14
N ALA A 211 10.80 11.19 -5.56
CA ALA A 211 12.06 11.36 -4.85
C ALA A 211 12.43 12.85 -4.74
N ASN A 212 12.22 13.64 -5.79
CA ASN A 212 12.37 15.08 -5.70
C ASN A 212 11.38 15.70 -4.69
N PHE A 213 10.11 15.27 -4.71
CA PHE A 213 9.08 15.76 -3.80
C PHE A 213 9.37 15.43 -2.33
N LEU A 214 9.71 14.19 -2.00
CA LEU A 214 10.05 13.75 -0.65
C LEU A 214 11.48 14.16 -0.24
N ALA A 215 12.22 14.80 -1.15
CA ALA A 215 13.65 15.06 -1.00
C ALA A 215 14.42 13.79 -0.62
N ASP A 216 14.12 12.68 -1.30
CA ASP A 216 14.89 11.47 -1.26
C ASP A 216 16.13 11.64 -2.12
N ILE A 217 17.29 11.69 -1.47
CA ILE A 217 18.57 11.98 -2.13
C ILE A 217 19.33 10.73 -2.56
N ASP A 218 18.85 9.54 -2.20
CA ASP A 218 19.53 8.28 -2.51
C ASP A 218 18.78 7.46 -3.57
N ASN A 219 18.87 7.94 -4.80
CA ASN A 219 18.29 7.31 -5.99
C ASN A 219 19.32 6.52 -6.80
N ASN A 220 20.28 5.89 -6.13
CA ASN A 220 21.22 4.99 -6.79
C ASN A 220 20.49 3.73 -7.31
N SER A 221 21.11 2.99 -8.24
CA SER A 221 20.53 1.82 -8.90
C SER A 221 20.28 0.62 -7.97
N GLU A 222 20.75 0.67 -6.73
CA GLU A 222 20.49 -0.35 -5.70
C GLU A 222 19.20 -0.06 -4.92
N ASN A 223 18.68 1.16 -4.98
CA ASN A 223 17.54 1.61 -4.20
C ASN A 223 16.23 1.69 -5.00
N PHE A 224 16.19 1.16 -6.20
CA PHE A 224 14.97 0.96 -6.96
C PHE A 224 15.14 -0.24 -7.90
N GLY A 225 14.04 -0.68 -8.48
CA GLY A 225 14.04 -1.80 -9.41
C GLY A 225 12.74 -1.88 -10.18
N LEU A 226 12.49 -3.06 -10.73
CA LEU A 226 11.30 -3.37 -11.50
C LEU A 226 10.58 -4.55 -10.86
N ALA A 227 9.25 -4.50 -10.81
CA ALA A 227 8.42 -5.65 -10.52
C ALA A 227 7.47 -5.89 -11.70
N GLU A 228 7.31 -7.15 -12.06
CA GLU A 228 6.35 -7.56 -13.08
C GLU A 228 4.94 -7.56 -12.50
N LEU A 229 4.05 -6.79 -13.13
CA LEU A 229 2.62 -6.77 -12.84
C LEU A 229 1.91 -6.78 -14.18
N ASP A 230 1.13 -7.84 -14.41
CA ASP A 230 0.45 -8.09 -15.68
C ASP A 230 1.45 -8.06 -16.87
N ASP A 231 1.14 -7.28 -17.91
CA ASP A 231 1.92 -7.18 -19.13
C ASP A 231 3.00 -6.08 -19.10
N VAL A 232 3.26 -5.47 -17.94
CA VAL A 232 4.20 -4.34 -17.83
C VAL A 232 5.20 -4.52 -16.68
N LEU A 233 6.34 -3.82 -16.78
CA LEU A 233 7.35 -3.76 -15.73
C LEU A 233 7.22 -2.44 -14.97
N HIS A 234 6.67 -2.50 -13.76
CA HIS A 234 6.50 -1.34 -12.90
C HIS A 234 7.79 -1.03 -12.16
N ALA A 235 8.21 0.24 -12.20
CA ALA A 235 9.27 0.72 -11.36
C ALA A 235 8.83 0.72 -9.90
N VAL A 236 9.71 0.23 -9.04
CA VAL A 236 9.50 0.16 -7.59
C VAL A 236 10.63 0.85 -6.87
N LYS A 237 10.29 1.81 -6.01
CA LYS A 237 11.22 2.39 -5.06
C LYS A 237 11.35 1.45 -3.87
N ILE A 238 12.59 1.09 -3.58
CA ILE A 238 12.95 0.42 -2.32
C ILE A 238 13.83 1.35 -1.52
N ASP A 239 14.08 0.97 -0.27
CA ASP A 239 14.93 1.70 0.65
C ASP A 239 14.67 3.24 0.71
N PRO A 240 13.56 3.68 1.32
CA PRO A 240 13.22 5.10 1.47
C PRO A 240 14.01 5.81 2.59
N GLU A 241 15.19 5.30 2.96
CA GLU A 241 15.93 5.79 4.14
C GLU A 241 16.39 7.23 4.03
N CYS A 242 16.62 7.72 2.81
CA CYS A 242 17.08 9.08 2.58
C CYS A 242 15.94 10.06 2.28
N CYS A 243 14.67 9.67 2.51
CA CYS A 243 13.53 10.59 2.49
C CYS A 243 13.68 11.70 3.54
N PHE A 244 13.00 12.83 3.30
CA PHE A 244 12.98 13.99 4.20
C PHE A 244 14.38 14.53 4.50
N SER A 245 15.29 14.40 3.53
CA SER A 245 16.66 14.84 3.70
C SER A 245 16.76 16.38 3.77
N THR A 246 17.96 16.94 3.94
CA THR A 246 18.14 18.42 4.11
C THR A 246 17.39 19.28 3.06
N PRO A 247 17.39 18.94 1.76
CA PRO A 247 16.59 19.62 0.72
C PRO A 247 15.08 19.69 0.98
N PHE A 248 14.54 18.85 1.85
CA PHE A 248 13.15 18.88 2.28
C PHE A 248 12.80 20.21 2.95
N TYR A 249 13.70 20.75 3.77
CA TYR A 249 13.46 21.91 4.64
C TYR A 249 13.72 23.27 3.96
N TYR A 250 14.44 23.30 2.84
CA TYR A 250 14.80 24.56 2.18
C TYR A 250 13.71 25.12 1.26
N ASN A 251 12.73 24.30 0.85
CA ASN A 251 11.55 24.73 0.07
C ASN A 251 11.86 25.75 -1.04
N ASN A 252 12.90 25.47 -1.84
CA ASN A 252 13.37 26.38 -2.87
C ASN A 252 12.67 26.07 -4.21
N TYR A 253 11.82 26.99 -4.66
CA TYR A 253 11.10 26.88 -5.94
C TYR A 253 12.02 26.59 -7.12
N ASN A 254 13.10 27.35 -7.29
CA ASN A 254 14.03 27.18 -8.41
C ASN A 254 14.69 25.81 -8.38
N ARG A 255 15.06 25.30 -7.21
CA ARG A 255 15.65 23.96 -7.06
C ARG A 255 14.66 22.85 -7.44
N VAL A 256 13.41 22.97 -7.01
CA VAL A 256 12.34 22.02 -7.38
C VAL A 256 12.10 22.06 -8.89
N LEU A 257 11.91 23.25 -9.46
CA LEU A 257 11.67 23.42 -10.90
C LEU A 257 12.83 22.85 -11.74
N GLN A 258 14.07 23.13 -11.36
CA GLN A 258 15.25 22.56 -12.04
C GLN A 258 15.32 21.04 -11.84
N GLY A 259 14.96 20.54 -10.66
CA GLY A 259 14.84 19.10 -10.41
C GLY A 259 13.87 18.41 -11.36
N ILE A 260 12.69 19.01 -11.56
CA ILE A 260 11.67 18.51 -12.49
C ILE A 260 12.19 18.57 -13.95
N LYS A 261 12.76 19.71 -14.37
CA LYS A 261 13.31 19.88 -15.73
C LYS A 261 14.45 18.91 -16.04
N ASN A 262 15.24 18.55 -15.02
CA ASN A 262 16.37 17.63 -15.16
C ASN A 262 15.95 16.15 -15.18
N LEU A 263 14.67 15.81 -14.93
CA LEU A 263 14.20 14.42 -15.00
C LEU A 263 14.48 13.77 -16.36
N LYS A 264 14.36 14.52 -17.46
CA LYS A 264 14.68 14.03 -18.81
C LYS A 264 16.11 13.50 -18.93
N SER A 265 17.05 14.06 -18.17
CA SER A 265 18.46 13.67 -18.15
C SER A 265 18.78 12.66 -17.04
N ASN A 266 18.01 12.66 -15.96
CA ASN A 266 18.26 11.85 -14.77
C ASN A 266 17.56 10.48 -14.79
N VAL A 267 16.44 10.36 -15.51
CA VAL A 267 15.77 9.07 -15.68
C VAL A 267 16.65 8.18 -16.57
N PRO A 268 17.03 6.97 -16.10
CA PRO A 268 17.96 6.10 -16.82
C PRO A 268 17.51 5.73 -18.23
N HIS A 269 18.50 5.46 -19.10
CA HIS A 269 18.32 4.90 -20.44
C HIS A 269 17.30 5.61 -21.35
N GLN A 270 17.08 6.92 -21.14
CA GLN A 270 16.10 7.72 -21.90
C GLN A 270 14.66 7.21 -21.72
N LEU A 271 14.36 6.55 -20.61
CA LEU A 271 13.01 6.07 -20.25
C LEU A 271 12.15 7.18 -19.61
N PHE A 272 12.53 8.44 -19.80
CA PHE A 272 11.72 9.57 -19.39
C PHE A 272 10.42 9.58 -20.18
N ASN A 273 9.30 9.73 -19.48
CA ASN A 273 7.96 9.78 -20.04
C ASN A 273 7.25 11.06 -19.58
N GLU A 274 6.92 11.93 -20.52
CA GLU A 274 6.29 13.23 -20.25
C GLU A 274 4.83 13.09 -19.77
N GLN A 275 4.09 12.14 -20.33
CA GLN A 275 2.74 11.82 -19.86
C GLN A 275 2.79 11.38 -18.39
N GLU A 276 3.71 10.48 -18.06
CA GLU A 276 3.92 9.98 -16.70
C GLU A 276 4.33 11.12 -15.73
N LEU A 277 5.17 12.06 -16.19
CA LEU A 277 5.50 13.27 -15.45
C LEU A 277 4.24 14.07 -15.10
N PHE A 278 3.39 14.35 -16.09
CA PHE A 278 2.18 15.16 -15.89
C PHE A 278 1.17 14.44 -14.99
N GLU A 279 0.96 13.14 -15.19
CA GLU A 279 0.09 12.33 -14.34
C GLU A 279 0.58 12.31 -12.89
N THR A 280 1.89 12.16 -12.67
CA THR A 280 2.44 12.15 -11.32
C THR A 280 2.40 13.53 -10.66
N LEU A 281 2.61 14.61 -11.43
CA LEU A 281 2.43 15.97 -10.94
C LEU A 281 0.98 16.24 -10.53
N GLU A 282 0.00 15.79 -11.34
CA GLU A 282 -1.42 15.86 -10.99
C GLU A 282 -1.70 15.13 -9.66
N ILE A 283 -1.24 13.88 -9.53
CA ILE A 283 -1.39 13.11 -8.29
C ILE A 283 -0.82 13.89 -7.11
N LEU A 284 0.44 14.34 -7.18
CA LEU A 284 1.12 15.06 -6.10
C LEU A 284 0.37 16.31 -5.61
N ILE A 285 -0.18 17.10 -6.55
CA ILE A 285 -0.85 18.37 -6.23
C ILE A 285 -2.32 18.18 -5.83
N SER A 286 -2.93 17.06 -6.23
CA SER A 286 -4.31 16.73 -5.92
C SER A 286 -4.45 15.83 -4.69
N THR A 287 -3.39 15.15 -4.24
CA THR A 287 -3.39 14.37 -2.98
C THR A 287 -3.66 15.31 -1.79
N PRO A 288 -4.74 15.09 -1.03
CA PRO A 288 -5.03 15.85 0.17
C PRO A 288 -3.90 15.79 1.21
N LEU A 289 -3.64 16.91 1.89
CA LEU A 289 -2.68 16.94 3.00
C LEU A 289 -3.05 15.98 4.13
N GLU A 290 -4.35 15.70 4.31
CA GLU A 290 -4.83 14.76 5.33
C GLU A 290 -4.32 13.33 5.10
N ASP A 291 -4.14 12.89 3.86
CA ASP A 291 -3.64 11.54 3.58
C ASP A 291 -2.18 11.40 4.05
N PHE A 292 -1.36 12.44 3.84
CA PHE A 292 -0.01 12.50 4.39
C PHE A 292 -0.01 12.57 5.91
N LYS A 293 -0.98 13.29 6.50
CA LYS A 293 -1.18 13.35 7.94
C LYS A 293 -1.55 12.00 8.53
N THR A 294 -2.45 11.25 7.91
CA THR A 294 -2.76 9.88 8.32
C THR A 294 -1.51 9.00 8.30
N ILE A 295 -0.66 9.11 7.27
CA ILE A 295 0.62 8.37 7.22
C ILE A 295 1.54 8.77 8.39
N ILE A 296 1.73 10.08 8.63
CA ILE A 296 2.62 10.58 9.69
C ILE A 296 2.09 10.18 11.08
N ASP A 297 0.78 10.33 11.31
CA ASP A 297 0.15 9.99 12.58
C ASP A 297 0.25 8.50 12.88
N ASN A 298 0.04 7.64 11.87
CA ASN A 298 0.08 6.18 11.99
C ASN A 298 1.51 5.58 11.93
N THR A 299 2.53 6.39 11.67
CA THR A 299 3.92 5.90 11.57
C THR A 299 4.77 6.36 12.74
N PHE A 300 4.66 7.63 13.12
CA PHE A 300 5.51 8.18 14.17
C PHE A 300 4.97 7.90 15.57
N SER A 301 5.87 7.68 16.51
CA SER A 301 5.54 7.59 17.93
C SER A 301 4.99 8.90 18.49
N ALA A 302 4.21 8.80 19.57
CA ALA A 302 3.54 9.95 20.19
C ALA A 302 4.51 11.03 20.71
N GLU A 303 5.72 10.65 21.10
CA GLU A 303 6.76 11.57 21.60
C GLU A 303 7.27 12.54 20.52
N TYR A 304 7.10 12.22 19.24
CA TYR A 304 7.53 13.06 18.11
C TYR A 304 6.46 14.04 17.62
N ALA A 305 5.50 14.42 18.48
CA ALA A 305 4.39 15.28 18.07
C ALA A 305 4.82 16.62 17.47
N LYS A 306 5.93 17.20 17.94
CA LYS A 306 6.49 18.45 17.37
C LYS A 306 7.00 18.22 15.94
N GLU A 307 7.74 17.14 15.74
CA GLU A 307 8.36 16.77 14.47
C GLU A 307 7.31 16.39 13.42
N LYS A 308 6.24 15.68 13.82
CA LYS A 308 5.07 15.40 12.97
C LYS A 308 4.51 16.69 12.36
N ASN A 309 4.32 17.72 13.18
CA ASN A 309 3.82 19.02 12.73
C ASN A 309 4.80 19.74 11.79
N ILE A 310 6.11 19.61 12.03
CA ILE A 310 7.13 20.14 11.12
C ILE A 310 7.01 19.44 9.77
N TYR A 311 6.94 18.10 9.73
CA TYR A 311 6.83 17.34 8.48
C TYR A 311 5.60 17.73 7.70
N LEU A 312 4.44 17.86 8.36
CA LEU A 312 3.20 18.27 7.70
C LEU A 312 3.26 19.67 7.11
N ASN A 313 3.82 20.63 7.86
CA ASN A 313 4.00 21.99 7.36
C ASN A 313 4.95 22.00 6.14
N GLN A 314 6.05 21.26 6.21
CA GLN A 314 6.98 21.13 5.08
C GLN A 314 6.30 20.49 3.86
N LEU A 315 5.53 19.41 4.03
CA LEU A 315 4.76 18.78 2.94
C LEU A 315 3.79 19.76 2.30
N GLN A 316 3.04 20.52 3.09
CA GLN A 316 2.11 21.53 2.59
C GLN A 316 2.82 22.60 1.75
N ILE A 317 3.95 23.12 2.24
CA ILE A 317 4.75 24.11 1.50
C ILE A 317 5.27 23.50 0.20
N ARG A 318 5.80 22.27 0.25
CA ARG A 318 6.33 21.58 -0.94
C ARG A 318 5.25 21.29 -1.97
N GLN A 319 4.05 20.86 -1.57
CA GLN A 319 2.92 20.71 -2.49
C GLN A 319 2.60 22.02 -3.19
N GLY A 320 2.59 23.15 -2.46
CA GLY A 320 2.41 24.48 -3.05
C GLY A 320 3.49 24.83 -4.08
N ILE A 321 4.76 24.53 -3.78
CA ILE A 321 5.89 24.75 -4.70
C ILE A 321 5.79 23.84 -5.92
N PHE A 322 5.47 22.56 -5.75
CA PHE A 322 5.29 21.62 -6.87
C PHE A 322 4.14 22.05 -7.76
N LYS A 323 3.03 22.52 -7.19
CA LYS A 323 1.91 23.10 -7.94
C LYS A 323 2.34 24.30 -8.77
N GLN A 324 3.09 25.23 -8.17
CA GLN A 324 3.61 26.39 -8.90
C GLN A 324 4.57 25.97 -10.02
N ALA A 325 5.46 25.01 -9.75
CA ALA A 325 6.45 24.53 -10.71
C ALA A 325 5.77 23.80 -11.87
N ALA A 326 4.79 22.93 -11.57
CA ALA A 326 4.01 22.20 -12.56
C ALA A 326 3.28 23.14 -13.51
N LEU A 327 2.58 24.16 -13.00
CA LEU A 327 1.89 25.17 -13.80
C LEU A 327 2.83 26.06 -14.64
N SER A 328 4.15 26.02 -14.36
CA SER A 328 5.16 26.70 -15.18
C SER A 328 5.75 25.84 -16.29
N LEU A 329 5.38 24.55 -16.35
CA LEU A 329 5.77 23.65 -17.42
C LEU A 329 4.84 23.86 -18.62
N GLU A 330 5.44 23.88 -19.81
CA GLU A 330 4.70 23.93 -21.07
C GLU A 330 3.77 22.72 -21.19
N GLY A 331 2.50 22.94 -21.55
CA GLY A 331 1.50 21.89 -21.75
C GLY A 331 0.84 21.32 -20.48
N PHE A 332 1.42 21.53 -19.29
CA PHE A 332 0.86 20.98 -18.05
C PHE A 332 -0.47 21.64 -17.66
N GLN A 333 -0.62 22.94 -17.90
CA GLN A 333 -1.86 23.65 -17.55
C GLN A 333 -3.04 23.14 -18.37
N GLU A 334 -2.85 22.95 -19.68
CA GLU A 334 -3.83 22.39 -20.59
C GLU A 334 -4.19 20.95 -20.18
N PHE A 335 -3.16 20.11 -19.96
CA PHE A 335 -3.33 18.74 -19.46
C PHE A 335 -4.16 18.69 -18.17
N TYR A 336 -3.83 19.55 -17.19
CA TYR A 336 -4.52 19.58 -15.91
C TYR A 336 -5.98 20.01 -16.06
N GLN A 337 -6.27 21.01 -16.90
CA GLN A 337 -7.64 21.46 -17.16
C GLN A 337 -8.48 20.37 -17.83
N GLU A 338 -7.91 19.66 -18.81
CA GLU A 338 -8.58 18.53 -19.48
C GLU A 338 -8.89 17.40 -18.48
N ARG A 339 -7.94 17.05 -17.62
CA ARG A 339 -8.14 16.05 -16.56
C ARG A 339 -9.26 16.43 -15.58
N GLN A 340 -9.29 17.69 -15.12
CA GLN A 340 -10.34 18.16 -14.21
C GLN A 340 -11.73 18.13 -14.89
N LEU A 341 -11.81 18.47 -16.17
CA LEU A 341 -13.05 18.37 -16.94
C LEU A 341 -13.53 16.92 -17.04
N LEU A 342 -12.63 15.99 -17.39
CA LEU A 342 -12.95 14.56 -17.48
C LEU A 342 -13.40 13.98 -16.14
N LYS A 343 -12.77 14.40 -15.03
CA LYS A 343 -13.18 13.98 -13.68
C LYS A 343 -14.60 14.44 -13.36
N THR A 344 -14.90 15.71 -13.63
CA THR A 344 -16.24 16.29 -13.43
C THR A 344 -17.30 15.56 -14.26
N GLN A 345 -16.99 15.25 -15.53
CA GLN A 345 -17.90 14.50 -16.40
C GLN A 345 -18.17 13.09 -15.86
N ARG A 346 -17.14 12.37 -15.39
CA ARG A 346 -17.31 11.04 -14.79
C ARG A 346 -18.15 11.07 -13.52
N GLU A 347 -17.94 12.06 -12.66
CA GLU A 347 -18.74 12.24 -11.43
C GLU A 347 -20.21 12.53 -11.76
N GLU A 348 -20.47 13.36 -12.79
CA GLU A 348 -21.82 13.63 -13.28
C GLU A 348 -22.47 12.36 -13.86
N GLU A 349 -21.74 11.58 -14.68
CA GLU A 349 -22.24 10.31 -15.22
C GLU A 349 -22.57 9.30 -14.11
N GLN A 350 -21.71 9.17 -13.10
CA GLN A 350 -21.97 8.31 -11.94
C GLN A 350 -23.21 8.75 -11.16
N TYR A 351 -23.37 10.07 -10.96
CA TYR A 351 -24.55 10.62 -10.30
C TYR A 351 -25.83 10.37 -11.09
N GLN A 352 -25.80 10.50 -12.42
CA GLN A 352 -26.94 10.17 -13.28
C GLN A 352 -27.30 8.68 -13.22
N ARG A 353 -26.29 7.78 -13.23
CA ARG A 353 -26.51 6.34 -13.03
C ARG A 353 -27.16 6.04 -11.69
N TYR A 354 -26.71 6.70 -10.62
CA TYR A 354 -27.31 6.56 -9.30
C TYR A 354 -28.78 7.01 -9.29
N ILE A 355 -29.10 8.17 -9.87
CA ILE A 355 -30.50 8.64 -10.00
C ILE A 355 -31.34 7.60 -10.75
N GLN A 356 -30.81 7.04 -11.83
CA GLN A 356 -31.51 6.02 -12.62
C GLN A 356 -31.75 4.74 -11.80
N LEU A 357 -30.76 4.29 -11.02
CA LEU A 357 -30.91 3.15 -10.11
C LEU A 357 -32.00 3.40 -9.06
N VAL A 358 -32.02 4.57 -8.45
CA VAL A 358 -33.04 4.95 -7.45
C VAL A 358 -34.44 5.00 -8.09
N GLN A 359 -34.56 5.55 -9.31
CA GLN A 359 -35.82 5.58 -10.04
C GLN A 359 -36.30 4.17 -10.42
N ASN A 360 -35.41 3.32 -10.92
CA ASN A 360 -35.74 1.93 -11.24
C ASN A 360 -36.17 1.17 -9.99
N TYR A 361 -35.44 1.34 -8.87
CA TYR A 361 -35.81 0.73 -7.59
C TYR A 361 -37.20 1.19 -7.13
N ALA A 362 -37.53 2.48 -7.24
CA ALA A 362 -38.85 2.99 -6.85
C ALA A 362 -40.00 2.43 -7.72
N VAL A 363 -39.72 2.07 -8.99
CA VAL A 363 -40.70 1.44 -9.88
C VAL A 363 -40.81 -0.07 -9.62
N GLU A 364 -39.70 -0.72 -9.29
CA GLU A 364 -39.64 -2.16 -9.05
C GLU A 364 -40.08 -2.56 -7.63
N GLU A 365 -39.91 -1.70 -6.62
CA GLU A 365 -40.22 -1.99 -5.21
C GLU A 365 -41.67 -2.44 -5.01
N PRO A 366 -42.70 -1.81 -5.60
CA PRO A 366 -44.08 -2.31 -5.52
C PRO A 366 -44.24 -3.71 -6.13
N GLN A 367 -43.58 -3.98 -7.27
CA GLN A 367 -43.65 -5.29 -7.94
C GLN A 367 -42.89 -6.37 -7.17
N GLN A 368 -41.77 -6.02 -6.55
CA GLN A 368 -41.03 -6.91 -5.67
C GLN A 368 -41.86 -7.22 -4.42
N ARG A 369 -42.52 -6.22 -3.83
CA ARG A 369 -43.43 -6.40 -2.69
C ARG A 369 -44.62 -7.28 -3.06
N GLU A 370 -45.26 -7.05 -4.19
CA GLU A 370 -46.38 -7.89 -4.67
C GLU A 370 -45.95 -9.34 -4.91
N ARG A 371 -44.77 -9.56 -5.51
CA ARG A 371 -44.20 -10.91 -5.68
C ARG A 371 -43.88 -11.57 -4.35
N GLN A 372 -43.37 -10.81 -3.39
CA GLN A 372 -43.08 -11.31 -2.05
C GLN A 372 -44.37 -11.70 -1.31
N GLU A 373 -45.39 -10.83 -1.32
CA GLU A 373 -46.71 -11.11 -0.75
C GLU A 373 -47.34 -12.36 -1.39
N HIS A 374 -47.21 -12.52 -2.72
CA HIS A 374 -47.69 -13.71 -3.43
C HIS A 374 -46.97 -14.99 -3.02
N LEU A 375 -45.64 -14.94 -2.87
CA LEU A 375 -44.84 -16.08 -2.38
C LEU A 375 -45.19 -16.44 -0.94
N GLU A 376 -45.37 -15.45 -0.06
CA GLU A 376 -45.78 -15.66 1.32
C GLU A 376 -47.16 -16.35 1.39
N HIS A 377 -48.12 -15.93 0.57
CA HIS A 377 -49.41 -16.60 0.44
C HIS A 377 -49.29 -18.06 -0.05
N LEU A 378 -48.50 -18.32 -1.09
CA LEU A 378 -48.28 -19.68 -1.60
C LEU A 378 -47.65 -20.62 -0.54
N ILE A 379 -46.73 -20.10 0.28
CA ILE A 379 -46.07 -20.88 1.33
C ILE A 379 -47.03 -21.19 2.48
N MET A 380 -47.94 -20.27 2.83
CA MET A 380 -48.94 -20.51 3.89
C MET A 380 -49.97 -21.58 3.54
N ASP A 381 -50.25 -21.79 2.25
CA ASP A 381 -51.20 -22.83 1.79
C ASP A 381 -50.56 -24.23 1.69
N ILE A 382 -49.24 -24.34 1.83
CA ILE A 382 -48.56 -25.62 1.94
C ILE A 382 -48.63 -26.06 3.40
N GLU A 383 -49.57 -26.96 3.71
CA GLU A 383 -49.50 -27.76 4.94
C GLU A 383 -48.21 -28.60 4.92
N VAL A 384 -47.13 -28.06 5.47
CA VAL A 384 -45.89 -28.82 5.66
C VAL A 384 -46.19 -29.88 6.70
N GLU A 385 -46.35 -31.13 6.25
CA GLU A 385 -46.42 -32.27 7.17
C GLU A 385 -45.22 -32.19 8.14
N PRO A 386 -45.43 -32.22 9.46
CA PRO A 386 -44.39 -32.00 10.46
C PRO A 386 -43.32 -33.12 10.52
N SER A 387 -43.31 -34.05 9.56
CA SER A 387 -42.48 -35.25 9.55
C SER A 387 -41.08 -35.05 8.95
N LEU A 388 -40.80 -33.91 8.29
CA LEU A 388 -39.48 -33.62 7.70
C LEU A 388 -38.87 -32.37 8.33
N ARG A 389 -38.23 -32.56 9.50
CA ARG A 389 -37.16 -31.66 10.00
C ARG A 389 -35.93 -31.77 9.10
N ALA A 390 -36.06 -31.34 7.85
CA ALA A 390 -34.91 -31.05 7.02
C ALA A 390 -34.28 -29.77 7.58
N THR A 391 -33.01 -29.86 7.95
CA THR A 391 -32.15 -28.71 8.27
C THR A 391 -32.20 -27.72 7.11
N ASN A 392 -32.94 -26.63 7.27
CA ASN A 392 -32.95 -25.54 6.29
C ASN A 392 -31.55 -24.88 6.30
N PRO A 393 -30.76 -24.98 5.22
CA PRO A 393 -29.43 -24.38 5.17
C PRO A 393 -29.47 -22.85 4.96
N TYR A 394 -30.64 -22.25 4.73
CA TYR A 394 -30.83 -20.82 4.44
C TYR A 394 -31.71 -20.12 5.50
N GLY A 395 -31.43 -20.35 6.78
CA GLY A 395 -32.16 -19.77 7.92
C GLY A 395 -32.00 -18.25 8.12
N PHE A 396 -32.22 -17.43 7.10
CA PHE A 396 -32.05 -15.97 7.15
C PHE A 396 -33.34 -15.14 7.17
N TYR A 397 -34.52 -15.76 7.09
CA TYR A 397 -35.78 -15.02 7.26
C TYR A 397 -36.67 -15.73 8.27
N ASN A 398 -36.62 -15.28 9.53
CA ASN A 398 -37.74 -15.24 10.49
C ASN A 398 -37.26 -14.84 11.91
N GLN A 399 -36.75 -13.61 12.08
CA GLN A 399 -36.51 -13.03 13.41
C GLN A 399 -37.57 -12.00 13.86
N ARG A 400 -38.63 -11.77 13.07
CA ARG A 400 -39.71 -10.83 13.46
C ARG A 400 -40.88 -11.46 14.23
N GLN A 401 -41.02 -12.79 14.27
CA GLN A 401 -42.15 -13.43 14.96
C GLN A 401 -41.94 -13.73 16.46
N SER A 402 -40.76 -13.47 17.03
CA SER A 402 -40.48 -13.79 18.44
C SER A 402 -40.61 -12.62 19.42
N GLN A 403 -41.17 -11.46 19.01
CA GLN A 403 -41.37 -10.31 19.91
C GLN A 403 -42.84 -10.03 20.31
N GLU A 404 -43.80 -10.82 19.86
CA GLU A 404 -45.21 -10.65 20.24
C GLU A 404 -45.79 -11.90 20.91
N GLN A 405 -45.30 -12.25 22.12
CA GLN A 405 -46.12 -12.96 23.11
C GLN A 405 -45.83 -12.43 24.53
N ASP A 406 -46.91 -12.30 25.28
CA ASP A 406 -47.24 -11.36 26.36
C ASP A 406 -46.40 -11.36 27.66
N PRO A 407 -46.54 -10.29 28.49
CA PRO A 407 -45.91 -10.15 29.79
C PRO A 407 -46.73 -10.84 30.89
N MET A 408 -46.09 -11.58 31.79
CA MET A 408 -46.50 -11.70 33.21
C MET A 408 -45.49 -12.55 33.99
N PHE A 409 -44.72 -11.93 34.90
CA PHE A 409 -44.86 -12.17 36.33
C PHE A 409 -43.94 -11.24 37.12
N VAL A 410 -44.59 -10.43 37.98
CA VAL A 410 -43.96 -9.68 39.06
C VAL A 410 -43.60 -10.67 40.17
N SER A 411 -42.34 -10.69 40.60
CA SER A 411 -42.03 -10.96 42.01
C SER A 411 -40.85 -10.08 42.45
N SER A 412 -41.17 -9.07 43.24
CA SER A 412 -40.29 -8.37 44.17
C SER A 412 -39.47 -9.34 45.01
N VAL A 413 -38.17 -9.09 45.21
CA VAL A 413 -37.52 -8.93 46.53
C VAL A 413 -36.23 -8.09 46.37
N ASN A 414 -36.10 -7.15 47.32
CA ASN A 414 -35.06 -6.17 47.60
C ASN A 414 -33.59 -6.62 47.60
N GLY A 415 -32.69 -5.65 47.32
CA GLY A 415 -31.66 -5.28 48.30
C GLY A 415 -30.26 -4.95 47.75
N PHE A 416 -29.86 -3.67 47.86
CA PHE A 416 -28.51 -3.11 48.15
C PHE A 416 -27.32 -3.56 47.27
N SER A 417 -26.24 -2.82 46.99
CA SER A 417 -25.64 -1.55 47.42
C SER A 417 -24.43 -1.32 46.50
N ASN A 418 -24.11 -0.05 46.25
CA ASN A 418 -22.83 0.52 45.81
C ASN A 418 -21.58 -0.38 45.75
N CYS A 419 -20.87 -0.28 44.61
CA CYS A 419 -19.48 0.16 44.50
C CYS A 419 -19.28 0.88 43.17
#